data_AF-A0A8J7QXN3-F1
#
_entry.id   AF-A0A8J7QXN3-F1
#
_cell.length_a   1.000
_cell.length_b   1.000
_cell.length_c   1.000
_cell.angle_alpha   90.00
_cell.angle_beta   90.00
_cell.angle_gamma   90.00
#
_symmetry.space_group_name_H-M   'P 1'
#
loop_
_entity.id
_entity.type
_entity.pdbx_description
1 polymer ?
#
loop_
_entity_poly.entity_id
_entity_poly.type
_entity_poly.pdbx_seq_one_letter_code
_entity_poly.pdbx_strand_id
1 'polypeptide(L)'
;LDDVRTALALHPDCMRFYPCLVPEGTVLAGWLAEGIYAPWTLEETVSALGRALDLAWQAGVPVIRLSVAPESAFDAAVLAGPRHPALGALIQAEALLHAVERAAASLGRPPRQIILPRFCQGFLYGDHGALRTRWESLGLGPGRISYHDGGMAVLS
;
A
#
# COMPACT_ATOMS: atom_id res chain seq x y z
N LEU A 1 -6.86 6.82 8.88
CA LEU A 1 -5.73 7.70 8.48
C LEU A 1 -5.31 8.63 9.61
N ASP A 2 -6.23 9.03 10.49
CA ASP A 2 -5.92 9.92 11.62
C ASP A 2 -4.91 9.31 12.60
N ASP A 3 -4.95 7.98 12.80
CA ASP A 3 -3.92 7.28 13.58
C ASP A 3 -2.51 7.48 13.01
N VAL A 4 -2.38 7.44 11.67
CA VAL A 4 -1.09 7.64 10.99
C VAL A 4 -0.64 9.08 11.17
N ARG A 5 -1.53 10.06 11.02
CA ARG A 5 -1.19 11.48 11.25
C ARG A 5 -0.79 11.73 12.70
N THR A 6 -1.51 11.13 13.64
CA THR A 6 -1.22 11.22 15.07
C THR A 6 0.14 10.62 15.38
N ALA A 7 0.44 9.44 14.83
CA ALA A 7 1.74 8.81 14.99
C ALA A 7 2.87 9.64 14.37
N LEU A 8 2.68 10.19 13.16
CA LEU A 8 3.66 11.07 12.51
C LEU A 8 3.94 12.35 13.29
N ALA A 9 2.94 12.90 14.00
CA ALA A 9 3.11 14.06 14.87
C ALA A 9 4.01 13.79 16.09
N LEU A 10 4.28 12.51 16.41
CA LEU A 10 5.24 12.10 17.43
C LEU A 10 6.68 12.00 16.90
N HIS A 11 6.92 12.33 15.63
CA HIS A 11 8.23 12.28 14.97
C HIS A 11 8.96 10.93 15.11
N PRO A 12 8.31 9.79 14.75
CA PRO A 12 8.94 8.48 14.89
C PRO A 12 10.08 8.32 13.87
N ASP A 13 11.15 7.64 14.28
CA ASP A 13 12.26 7.29 13.37
C ASP A 13 11.82 6.32 12.26
N CYS A 14 10.82 5.47 12.55
CA CYS A 14 10.23 4.56 11.58
C CYS A 14 8.84 4.09 12.01
N MET A 15 8.09 3.52 11.07
CA MET A 15 6.77 2.92 11.32
C MET A 15 6.70 1.47 10.84
N ARG A 16 5.71 0.73 11.36
CA ARG A 16 5.36 -0.62 10.92
C ARG A 16 3.86 -0.70 10.74
N PHE A 17 3.40 -1.19 9.59
CA PHE A 17 1.98 -1.38 9.33
C PHE A 17 1.65 -2.87 9.30
N TYR A 18 0.69 -3.25 10.14
CA TYR A 18 0.10 -4.57 10.21
C TYR A 18 -1.41 -4.42 10.16
N PRO A 19 -2.08 -4.98 9.14
CA PRO A 19 -3.52 -5.10 9.28
C PRO A 19 -3.85 -6.05 10.43
N CYS A 20 -5.00 -5.83 11.04
CA CYS A 20 -5.49 -6.71 12.11
C CYS A 20 -5.88 -8.07 11.51
N LEU A 21 -5.23 -9.12 11.98
CA LEU A 21 -5.55 -10.51 11.67
C LEU A 21 -6.27 -11.14 12.88
N VAL A 22 -7.01 -12.21 12.65
CA VAL A 22 -7.75 -12.94 13.68
C VAL A 22 -7.18 -14.34 13.85
N PRO A 23 -6.14 -14.53 14.68
CA PRO A 23 -5.66 -15.87 15.03
C PRO A 23 -6.67 -16.63 15.91
N GLU A 24 -6.68 -17.94 15.80
CA GLU A 24 -7.41 -18.86 16.66
C GLU A 24 -7.03 -18.66 18.14
N GLY A 25 -8.00 -18.88 19.03
CA GLY A 25 -7.80 -18.75 20.48
C GLY A 25 -7.68 -17.31 21.00
N THR A 26 -7.86 -16.30 20.13
CA THR A 26 -7.87 -14.90 20.55
C THR A 26 -9.28 -14.39 20.88
N VAL A 27 -9.37 -13.29 21.63
CA VAL A 27 -10.65 -12.61 21.87
C VAL A 27 -11.31 -12.18 20.55
N LEU A 28 -10.50 -11.78 19.56
CA LEU A 28 -10.98 -11.44 18.21
C LEU A 28 -11.65 -12.63 17.51
N ALA A 29 -11.18 -13.86 17.75
CA ALA A 29 -11.82 -15.06 17.21
C ALA A 29 -13.23 -15.27 17.80
N GLY A 30 -13.39 -15.02 19.10
CA GLY A 30 -14.70 -15.03 19.76
C GLY A 30 -15.63 -13.98 19.17
N TRP A 31 -15.16 -12.74 19.04
CA TRP A 31 -15.94 -11.65 18.45
C TRP A 31 -16.31 -11.87 16.99
N LEU A 32 -15.41 -12.48 16.21
CA LEU A 32 -15.70 -12.89 14.84
C LEU A 32 -16.83 -13.94 14.81
N ALA A 33 -16.76 -14.95 15.67
CA ALA A 33 -17.77 -16.01 15.75
C ALA A 33 -19.14 -15.48 16.21
N GLU A 34 -19.16 -14.47 17.10
CA GLU A 34 -20.37 -13.77 17.54
C GLU A 34 -20.89 -12.76 16.51
N GLY A 35 -20.13 -12.49 15.43
CA GLY A 35 -20.51 -11.54 14.38
C GLY A 35 -20.40 -10.06 14.79
N ILE A 36 -19.76 -9.76 15.93
CA ILE A 36 -19.58 -8.39 16.44
C ILE A 36 -18.26 -7.74 15.99
N TYR A 37 -17.37 -8.53 15.38
CA TYR A 37 -16.16 -8.04 14.74
C TYR A 37 -16.03 -8.60 13.32
N ALA A 38 -15.72 -7.73 12.37
CA ALA A 38 -15.34 -8.10 11.03
C ALA A 38 -13.98 -7.45 10.71
N PRO A 39 -12.95 -8.24 10.34
CA PRO A 39 -11.69 -7.67 9.89
C PRO A 39 -11.88 -7.00 8.53
N TRP A 40 -10.96 -6.10 8.17
CA TRP A 40 -10.96 -5.50 6.85
C TRP A 40 -10.79 -6.55 5.75
N THR A 41 -11.41 -6.28 4.62
CA THR A 41 -11.13 -6.98 3.37
C THR A 41 -9.71 -6.68 2.89
N LEU A 42 -9.22 -7.49 1.96
CA LEU A 42 -7.92 -7.26 1.32
C LEU A 42 -7.90 -5.91 0.57
N GLU A 43 -8.98 -5.59 -0.14
CA GLU A 43 -9.12 -4.34 -0.89
C GLU A 43 -9.09 -3.11 0.03
N GLU A 44 -9.90 -3.11 1.09
CA GLU A 44 -9.91 -2.03 2.09
C GLU A 44 -8.53 -1.85 2.72
N THR A 45 -7.84 -2.96 3.00
CA THR A 45 -6.50 -2.95 3.59
C THR A 45 -5.47 -2.33 2.65
N VAL A 46 -5.44 -2.76 1.39
CA VAL A 46 -4.52 -2.22 0.38
C VAL A 46 -4.78 -0.72 0.19
N SER A 47 -6.06 -0.34 0.06
CA SER A 47 -6.48 1.05 -0.11
C SER A 47 -6.08 1.93 1.09
N ALA A 48 -6.37 1.49 2.32
CA ALA A 48 -6.07 2.25 3.53
C ALA A 48 -4.57 2.35 3.81
N LEU A 49 -3.85 1.22 3.71
CA LEU A 49 -2.41 1.19 3.99
C LEU A 49 -1.59 1.83 2.86
N GLY A 50 -2.08 1.81 1.61
CA GLY A 50 -1.47 2.55 0.50
C GLY A 50 -1.47 4.05 0.75
N ARG A 51 -2.61 4.61 1.16
CA ARG A 51 -2.71 6.02 1.59
C ARG A 51 -1.85 6.31 2.82
N ALA A 52 -1.81 5.40 3.80
CA ALA A 52 -0.97 5.55 4.99
C ALA A 52 0.53 5.59 4.64
N LEU A 53 0.96 4.75 3.71
CA LEU A 53 2.34 4.67 3.25
C LEU A 53 2.74 5.92 2.46
N ASP A 54 1.89 6.42 1.58
CA ASP A 54 2.14 7.71 0.90
C ASP A 54 2.27 8.86 1.92
N LEU A 55 1.44 8.91 2.97
CA LEU A 55 1.59 9.91 4.04
C LEU A 55 2.94 9.78 4.78
N ALA A 56 3.39 8.56 5.07
CA ALA A 56 4.69 8.34 5.70
C ALA A 56 5.85 8.78 4.79
N TRP A 57 5.79 8.47 3.49
CA TRP A 57 6.76 8.94 2.50
C TRP A 57 6.80 10.47 2.41
N GLN A 58 5.64 11.14 2.44
CA GLN A 58 5.54 12.60 2.48
C GLN A 58 6.24 13.21 3.70
N ALA A 59 6.11 12.56 4.86
CA ALA A 59 6.75 12.99 6.09
C ALA A 59 8.24 12.62 6.18
N GLY A 60 8.78 11.92 5.18
CA GLY A 60 10.17 11.40 5.20
C GLY A 60 10.39 10.29 6.23
N VAL A 61 9.33 9.67 6.75
CA VAL A 61 9.40 8.60 7.76
C VAL A 61 9.38 7.22 7.07
N PRO A 62 10.40 6.37 7.26
CA PRO A 62 10.44 5.06 6.65
C PRO A 62 9.42 4.11 7.30
N VAL A 63 8.67 3.39 6.46
CA VAL A 63 7.86 2.24 6.90
C VAL A 63 8.65 0.97 6.67
N ILE A 64 9.21 0.40 7.75
CA ILE A 64 10.19 -0.70 7.66
C ILE A 64 9.54 -2.09 7.58
N ARG A 65 8.24 -2.19 7.86
CA ARG A 65 7.45 -3.42 7.70
C ARG A 65 6.06 -3.09 7.18
N LEU A 66 5.67 -3.77 6.10
CA LEU A 66 4.36 -3.67 5.46
C LEU A 66 3.77 -5.08 5.42
N SER A 67 2.98 -5.45 6.43
CA SER A 67 2.43 -6.79 6.70
C SER A 67 3.34 -7.79 7.42
N VAL A 68 2.71 -8.85 7.93
CA VAL A 68 3.35 -9.99 8.60
C VAL A 68 4.02 -10.87 7.54
N ALA A 69 5.25 -11.32 7.82
CA ALA A 69 5.96 -12.23 6.92
C ALA A 69 5.21 -13.57 6.82
N PRO A 70 5.25 -14.27 5.67
CA PRO A 70 4.76 -15.65 5.56
C PRO A 70 5.35 -16.56 6.64
N GLU A 71 4.50 -17.27 7.36
CA GLU A 71 4.89 -18.22 8.40
C GLU A 71 3.82 -19.30 8.52
N SER A 72 4.13 -20.53 8.11
CA SER A 72 3.14 -21.59 7.92
C SER A 72 2.30 -21.91 9.17
N ALA A 73 2.93 -21.97 10.34
CA ALA A 73 2.25 -22.25 11.59
C ALA A 73 1.27 -21.12 11.98
N PHE A 74 1.70 -19.87 11.81
CA PHE A 74 0.85 -18.70 12.05
C PHE A 74 -0.28 -18.63 11.02
N ASP A 75 0.04 -18.81 9.74
CA ASP A 75 -0.91 -18.75 8.64
C ASP A 75 -2.02 -19.81 8.76
N ALA A 76 -1.68 -21.01 9.26
CA ALA A 76 -2.65 -22.06 9.56
C ALA A 76 -3.59 -21.71 10.73
N ALA A 77 -3.15 -20.84 11.64
CA ALA A 77 -3.93 -20.42 12.80
C ALA A 77 -4.77 -19.14 12.54
N VAL A 78 -4.61 -18.46 11.41
CA VAL A 78 -5.40 -17.26 11.10
C VAL A 78 -6.78 -17.65 10.59
N LEU A 79 -7.82 -17.33 11.37
CA LEU A 79 -9.22 -17.58 11.03
C LEU A 79 -9.78 -16.56 10.04
N ALA A 80 -9.36 -15.30 10.14
CA ALA A 80 -9.81 -14.23 9.24
C ALA A 80 -8.84 -13.04 9.20
N GLY A 81 -9.05 -12.20 8.19
CA GLY A 81 -8.35 -10.94 7.99
C GLY A 81 -7.53 -10.90 6.70
N PRO A 82 -6.98 -9.73 6.36
CA PRO A 82 -6.34 -9.48 5.08
C PRO A 82 -4.94 -10.11 5.06
N ARG A 83 -4.88 -11.39 4.72
CA ARG A 83 -3.65 -12.16 4.58
C ARG A 83 -3.39 -12.49 3.12
N HIS A 84 -2.27 -12.01 2.59
CA HIS A 84 -1.85 -12.29 1.21
C HIS A 84 -0.31 -12.32 1.10
N PRO A 85 0.31 -13.25 0.34
CA PRO A 85 1.76 -13.33 0.20
C PRO A 85 2.40 -12.06 -0.37
N ALA A 86 1.69 -11.38 -1.29
CA ALA A 86 2.15 -10.15 -1.93
C ALA A 86 1.57 -8.87 -1.29
N LEU A 87 0.99 -8.93 -0.08
CA LEU A 87 0.28 -7.78 0.51
C LEU A 87 1.15 -6.50 0.54
N GLY A 88 2.42 -6.61 0.93
CA GLY A 88 3.35 -5.49 0.93
C GLY A 88 3.50 -4.83 -0.45
N ALA A 89 3.62 -5.65 -1.51
CA ALA A 89 3.73 -5.16 -2.89
C ALA A 89 2.45 -4.45 -3.36
N LEU A 90 1.28 -4.97 -2.99
CA LEU A 90 -0.01 -4.34 -3.30
C LEU A 90 -0.16 -2.97 -2.61
N ILE A 91 0.23 -2.89 -1.35
CA ILE A 91 0.24 -1.62 -0.60
C ILE A 91 1.21 -0.62 -1.22
N GLN A 92 2.40 -1.08 -1.65
CA GLN A 92 3.38 -0.24 -2.33
C GLN A 92 2.87 0.27 -3.69
N ALA A 93 2.14 -0.55 -4.44
CA ALA A 93 1.52 -0.16 -5.71
C ALA A 93 0.50 0.96 -5.52
N GLU A 94 -0.37 0.79 -4.53
CA GLU A 94 -1.39 1.79 -4.19
C GLU A 94 -0.75 3.10 -3.73
N ALA A 95 0.27 3.03 -2.87
CA ALA A 95 1.01 4.20 -2.41
C ALA A 95 1.74 4.93 -3.55
N LEU A 96 2.38 4.18 -4.46
CA LEU A 96 3.06 4.74 -5.63
C LEU A 96 2.08 5.50 -6.52
N LEU A 97 0.92 4.90 -6.80
CA LEU A 97 -0.12 5.55 -7.60
C LEU A 97 -0.60 6.85 -6.95
N HIS A 98 -0.86 6.85 -5.63
CA HIS A 98 -1.23 8.07 -4.91
C HIS A 98 -0.15 9.16 -4.94
N ALA A 99 1.13 8.78 -4.82
CA ALA A 99 2.23 9.72 -4.94
C ALA A 99 2.25 10.37 -6.34
N VAL A 100 1.98 9.60 -7.39
CA VAL A 100 1.92 10.10 -8.77
C VAL A 100 0.66 10.93 -9.03
N GLU A 101 -0.51 10.53 -8.54
CA GLU A 101 -1.76 11.31 -8.61
C GLU A 101 -1.54 12.71 -8.02
N ARG A 102 -0.89 12.79 -6.86
CA ARG A 102 -0.55 14.04 -6.17
C ARG A 102 0.47 14.88 -6.94
N ALA A 103 1.53 14.26 -7.46
CA ALA A 103 2.53 14.94 -8.27
C ALA A 103 1.91 15.48 -9.57
N ALA A 104 1.06 14.69 -10.24
CA ALA A 104 0.35 15.08 -11.45
C ALA A 104 -0.62 16.26 -11.19
N ALA A 105 -1.36 16.24 -10.08
CA ALA A 105 -2.23 17.36 -9.68
C ALA A 105 -1.43 18.66 -9.49
N SER A 106 -0.18 18.56 -9.03
CA SER A 106 0.71 19.71 -8.83
C SER A 106 1.30 20.28 -10.13
N LEU A 107 1.25 19.55 -11.25
CA LEU A 107 1.75 20.01 -12.54
C LEU A 107 0.84 21.04 -13.23
N GLY A 108 -0.44 21.12 -12.85
CA GLY A 108 -1.45 21.95 -13.51
C GLY A 108 -1.78 21.55 -14.96
N ARG A 109 -1.24 20.42 -15.44
CA ARG A 109 -1.47 19.84 -16.76
C ARG A 109 -1.34 18.31 -16.68
N PRO A 110 -1.96 17.54 -17.59
CA PRO A 110 -1.81 16.10 -17.59
C PRO A 110 -0.34 15.71 -17.84
N PRO A 111 0.20 14.73 -17.10
CA PRO A 111 1.55 14.24 -17.32
C PRO A 111 1.65 13.56 -18.68
N ARG A 112 2.79 13.74 -19.35
CA ARG A 112 3.08 13.13 -20.65
C ARG A 112 3.76 11.78 -20.49
N GLN A 113 4.62 11.66 -19.49
CA GLN A 113 5.37 10.46 -19.19
C GLN A 113 5.86 10.47 -17.74
N ILE A 114 6.16 9.27 -17.24
CA ILE A 114 6.82 9.05 -15.97
C ILE A 114 7.99 8.08 -16.14
N ILE A 115 9.10 8.36 -15.47
CA ILE A 115 10.25 7.48 -15.33
C ILE A 115 10.31 7.04 -13.88
N LEU A 116 10.06 5.76 -13.63
CA LEU A 116 10.01 5.16 -12.29
C LEU A 116 11.32 4.43 -11.97
N PRO A 117 11.69 4.31 -10.68
CA PRO A 117 12.70 3.35 -10.27
C PRO A 117 12.36 1.92 -10.72
N ARG A 118 13.35 1.15 -11.19
CA ARG A 118 13.15 -0.20 -11.74
C ARG A 118 12.50 -1.15 -10.74
N PHE A 119 12.76 -0.99 -9.44
CA PHE A 119 12.14 -1.83 -8.41
C PHE A 119 10.60 -1.72 -8.37
N CYS A 120 10.02 -0.62 -8.89
CA CYS A 120 8.56 -0.46 -8.97
C CYS A 120 7.91 -1.36 -10.03
N GLN A 121 8.68 -1.84 -11.02
CA GLN A 121 8.17 -2.62 -12.14
C GLN A 121 7.40 -3.87 -11.69
N GLY A 122 7.84 -4.52 -10.60
CA GLY A 122 7.25 -5.76 -10.11
C GLY A 122 5.86 -5.62 -9.49
N PHE A 123 5.44 -4.40 -9.12
CA PHE A 123 4.18 -4.19 -8.41
C PHE A 123 3.30 -3.07 -8.99
N LEU A 124 3.79 -2.27 -9.94
CA LEU A 124 3.16 -1.06 -10.47
C LEU A 124 1.63 -1.11 -10.65
N TYR A 125 1.12 -2.19 -11.26
CA TYR A 125 -0.29 -2.31 -11.62
C TYR A 125 -1.14 -3.03 -10.57
N GLY A 126 -0.58 -3.34 -9.40
CA GLY A 126 -1.25 -4.14 -8.37
C GLY A 126 -1.53 -5.57 -8.82
N ASP A 127 -2.46 -6.23 -8.12
CA ASP A 127 -2.83 -7.61 -8.40
C ASP A 127 -3.62 -7.72 -9.69
N HIS A 128 -3.24 -8.65 -10.57
CA HIS A 128 -3.88 -8.87 -11.88
C HIS A 128 -4.14 -7.60 -12.73
N GLY A 129 -3.39 -6.52 -12.50
CA GLY A 129 -3.55 -5.27 -13.23
C GLY A 129 -4.66 -4.34 -12.71
N ALA A 130 -5.15 -4.54 -11.48
CA ALA A 130 -6.24 -3.77 -10.87
C ALA A 130 -6.06 -2.24 -10.93
N LEU A 131 -4.82 -1.74 -10.95
CA LEU A 131 -4.54 -0.30 -10.99
C LEU A 131 -4.38 0.27 -12.41
N ARG A 132 -4.43 -0.56 -13.46
CA ARG A 132 -4.18 -0.11 -14.85
C ARG A 132 -5.09 1.04 -15.27
N THR A 133 -6.39 0.93 -15.03
CA THR A 133 -7.35 1.97 -15.41
C THR A 133 -7.08 3.30 -14.70
N ARG A 134 -6.58 3.26 -13.46
CA ARG A 134 -6.20 4.48 -12.72
C ARG A 134 -4.90 5.11 -13.24
N TRP A 135 -3.93 4.30 -13.68
CA TRP A 135 -2.76 4.82 -14.38
C TRP A 135 -3.14 5.46 -15.73
N GLU A 136 -4.05 4.83 -16.47
CA GLU A 136 -4.52 5.32 -17.76
C GLU A 136 -5.35 6.60 -17.62
N SER A 137 -6.14 6.77 -16.55
CA SER A 137 -6.89 8.00 -16.29
C SER A 137 -6.00 9.21 -16.03
N LEU A 138 -4.75 8.99 -15.59
CA LEU A 138 -3.72 10.02 -15.50
C LEU A 138 -3.06 10.33 -16.86
N GLY A 139 -3.44 9.64 -17.93
CA GLY A 139 -2.79 9.71 -19.23
C GLY A 139 -1.46 8.96 -19.29
N LEU A 140 -1.20 8.06 -18.31
CA LEU A 140 0.03 7.28 -18.18
C LEU A 140 -0.24 5.80 -18.49
N GLY A 141 -0.44 5.49 -19.78
CA GLY A 141 -0.47 4.10 -20.26
C GLY A 141 0.94 3.47 -20.37
N PRO A 142 1.05 2.17 -20.69
CA PRO A 142 2.32 1.44 -20.73
C PRO A 142 3.44 2.08 -21.56
N GLY A 143 3.11 2.72 -22.69
CA GLY A 143 4.09 3.41 -23.54
C GLY A 143 4.61 4.75 -22.99
N ARG A 144 4.07 5.21 -21.85
CA ARG A 144 4.42 6.47 -21.19
C ARG A 144 5.06 6.25 -19.81
N ILE A 145 5.28 4.98 -19.44
CA ILE A 145 5.94 4.58 -18.21
C ILE A 145 7.25 3.90 -18.60
N SER A 146 8.37 4.49 -18.20
CA SER A 146 9.70 3.90 -18.36
C SER A 146 10.40 3.73 -17.01
N TYR A 147 11.52 3.02 -16.99
CA TYR A 147 12.23 2.69 -15.76
C TYR A 147 13.71 3.07 -15.81
N HIS A 148 14.28 3.41 -14.65
CA HIS A 148 15.71 3.66 -14.47
C HIS A 148 16.21 3.03 -13.16
N ASP A 149 17.54 2.94 -12.99
CA ASP A 149 18.16 2.25 -11.85
C ASP A 149 18.36 3.14 -10.60
N GLY A 150 17.98 4.41 -10.67
CA GLY A 150 18.03 5.34 -9.54
C GLY A 150 16.80 5.27 -8.62
N GLY A 151 16.88 5.95 -7.47
CA GLY A 151 15.87 5.84 -6.40
C GLY A 151 14.67 6.79 -6.50
N MET A 152 14.69 7.81 -7.38
CA MET A 152 13.61 8.80 -7.47
C MET A 152 12.84 8.72 -8.78
N ALA A 153 11.52 8.92 -8.75
CA ALA A 153 10.71 9.05 -9.95
C ALA A 153 10.85 10.45 -10.59
N VAL A 154 10.71 10.51 -11.92
CA VAL A 154 10.68 11.76 -12.69
C VAL A 154 9.38 11.83 -13.49
N LEU A 155 8.62 12.91 -13.33
CA LEU A 155 7.33 13.14 -13.99
C LEU A 155 7.42 14.40 -14.86
N SER A 156 6.92 14.36 -16.11
CA SER A 156 7.03 15.48 -17.09
C SER A 156 5.79 15.70 -17.94
#